data_AF-A0A7S1VST4-F1
#
_entry.id   AF-A0A7S1VST4-F1
#
_cell.length_a   1.000
_cell.length_b   1.000
_cell.length_c   1.000
_cell.angle_alpha   90.00
_cell.angle_beta   90.00
_cell.angle_gamma   90.00
#
_symmetry.space_group_name_H-M   'P 1'
#
loop_
_entity.id
_entity.type
_entity.pdbx_description
1 polymer ?
#
loop_
_entity_poly.entity_id
_entity_poly.type
_entity_poly.pdbx_seq_one_letter_code
_entity_poly.pdbx_strand_id
1 'polypeptide(L)'
;LSLQDETEDGEDEEVALDSQPVKKASNRKKTKKEKRREKERAAAAQAKQQQEQAMQQQQQRDSGASTGSTPMAPTTVDGRACNTCGGSFPNAADYRSHFRSDWHRFNQKLKLKGLATISEREFLACDADAFFQDYD
;
A
#
# COMPACT_ATOMS: atom_id res chain seq x y z
N LEU A 1 -8.33 -16.91 -42.45
CA LEU A 1 -7.40 -18.05 -42.37
C LEU A 1 -6.64 -17.86 -41.05
N SER A 2 -7.09 -18.38 -39.89
CA SER A 2 -7.09 -19.79 -39.49
C SER A 2 -5.82 -20.52 -39.91
N LEU A 3 -4.90 -20.71 -38.97
CA LEU A 3 -3.94 -21.79 -38.74
C LEU A 3 -3.39 -21.49 -37.32
N GLN A 4 -3.82 -22.12 -36.22
CA GLN A 4 -3.52 -23.49 -35.78
C GLN A 4 -2.04 -23.85 -35.95
N ASP A 5 -1.29 -23.85 -34.84
CA ASP A 5 -0.26 -24.86 -34.53
C ASP A 5 -0.01 -24.84 -33.00
N GLU A 6 -0.76 -25.64 -32.24
CA GLU A 6 -0.37 -26.96 -31.71
C GLU A 6 0.51 -26.84 -30.46
N THR A 7 -0.14 -27.04 -29.31
CA THR A 7 0.47 -27.39 -28.03
C THR A 7 0.82 -28.86 -28.07
N GLU A 8 2.09 -29.23 -27.89
CA GLU A 8 2.53 -30.57 -27.48
C GLU A 8 4.03 -30.55 -27.16
N ASP A 9 4.47 -31.55 -26.38
CA ASP A 9 5.79 -31.75 -25.78
C ASP A 9 6.13 -30.83 -24.60
N GLY A 10 6.47 -31.33 -23.42
CA GLY A 10 6.90 -32.67 -23.07
C GLY A 10 7.51 -32.53 -21.69
N GLU A 11 6.98 -33.34 -20.79
CA GLU A 11 7.36 -33.47 -19.40
C GLU A 11 8.72 -34.17 -19.33
N ASP A 12 9.81 -33.41 -19.37
CA ASP A 12 11.14 -33.93 -19.02
C ASP A 12 11.52 -33.46 -17.61
N GLU A 13 11.18 -34.34 -16.68
CA GLU A 13 11.72 -34.47 -15.32
C GLU A 13 13.26 -34.65 -15.41
N GLU A 14 13.99 -33.55 -15.56
CA GLU A 14 15.45 -33.56 -15.45
C GLU A 14 15.82 -33.67 -13.97
N VAL A 15 15.84 -34.92 -13.49
CA VAL A 15 16.33 -35.32 -12.17
C VAL A 15 17.72 -34.71 -11.92
N ALA A 16 17.79 -33.88 -10.90
CA ALA A 16 19.01 -33.35 -10.34
C ALA A 16 19.90 -34.50 -9.84
N LEU A 17 20.80 -34.99 -10.70
CA LEU A 17 21.88 -35.86 -10.28
C LEU A 17 22.97 -35.00 -9.64
N ASP A 18 22.83 -34.86 -8.32
CA ASP A 18 23.82 -34.40 -7.35
C ASP A 18 25.21 -34.97 -7.67
N SER A 19 25.99 -34.19 -8.43
CA SER A 19 27.43 -34.42 -8.59
C SER A 19 28.16 -33.42 -7.71
N GLN A 20 28.39 -33.81 -6.46
CA GLN A 20 29.29 -33.12 -5.54
C GLN A 20 30.70 -33.06 -6.16
N PRO A 21 31.26 -31.87 -6.46
CA PRO A 21 32.68 -31.78 -6.73
C PRO A 21 33.44 -31.85 -5.40
N VAL A 22 34.05 -33.02 -5.16
CA VAL A 22 35.04 -33.26 -4.12
C VAL A 22 36.11 -32.16 -4.13
N LYS A 23 36.23 -31.51 -2.97
CA LYS A 23 37.20 -30.45 -2.68
C LYS A 23 38.62 -31.00 -2.83
N LYS A 24 39.33 -30.62 -3.90
CA LYS A 24 40.80 -30.68 -3.96
C LYS A 24 41.34 -29.26 -3.99
N ALA A 25 41.77 -28.77 -2.83
CA ALA A 25 42.46 -27.49 -2.67
C ALA A 25 43.84 -27.56 -3.34
N SER A 26 43.90 -27.21 -4.63
CA SER A 26 45.17 -26.94 -5.32
C SER A 26 45.55 -25.49 -5.06
N ASN A 27 46.57 -25.29 -4.24
CA ASN A 27 47.12 -23.96 -3.92
C ASN A 27 47.98 -23.44 -5.10
N ARG A 28 47.40 -23.35 -6.30
CA ARG A 28 47.98 -22.59 -7.41
C ARG A 28 47.73 -21.12 -7.14
N LYS A 29 48.80 -20.34 -6.95
CA LYS A 29 48.75 -18.88 -6.82
C LYS A 29 48.04 -18.29 -8.06
N LYS A 30 46.72 -18.05 -7.96
CA LYS A 30 45.95 -17.39 -9.02
C LYS A 30 46.59 -16.04 -9.32
N THR A 31 46.71 -15.74 -10.61
CA THR A 31 47.29 -14.47 -11.04
C THR A 31 46.39 -13.32 -10.55
N LYS A 32 46.99 -12.16 -10.22
CA LYS A 32 46.27 -10.96 -9.74
C LYS A 32 45.10 -10.56 -10.67
N LYS A 33 45.23 -10.82 -11.98
CA LYS A 33 44.19 -10.57 -13.00
C LYS A 33 42.97 -11.48 -12.84
N GLU A 34 43.17 -12.75 -12.53
CA GLU A 34 42.09 -13.72 -12.33
C GLU A 34 41.32 -13.44 -11.04
N LYS A 35 42.02 -13.10 -9.95
CA LYS A 35 41.40 -12.71 -8.68
C LYS A 35 40.48 -11.49 -8.81
N ARG A 36 40.81 -10.52 -9.68
CA ARG A 36 39.97 -9.35 -9.94
C ARG A 36 38.69 -9.72 -10.69
N ARG A 37 38.79 -10.57 -11.72
CA ARG A 37 37.62 -11.03 -12.49
C ARG A 37 36.65 -11.86 -11.63
N GLU A 38 37.17 -12.68 -10.73
CA GLU A 38 36.38 -13.45 -9.76
C GLU A 38 35.67 -12.53 -8.76
N LYS A 39 36.37 -11.52 -8.23
CA LYS A 39 35.77 -10.51 -7.33
C LYS A 39 34.67 -9.70 -8.03
N GLU A 40 34.86 -9.33 -9.29
CA GLU A 40 33.88 -8.58 -10.08
C GLU A 40 32.64 -9.42 -10.41
N ARG A 41 32.83 -10.71 -10.77
CA ARG A 41 31.71 -11.64 -10.97
C ARG A 41 30.93 -11.90 -9.68
N ALA A 42 31.63 -12.04 -8.55
CA ALA A 42 30.98 -12.18 -7.24
C ALA A 42 30.20 -10.91 -6.85
N ALA A 43 30.77 -9.73 -7.10
CA ALA A 43 30.08 -8.45 -6.85
C ALA A 43 28.85 -8.27 -7.77
N ALA A 44 28.95 -8.63 -9.05
CA ALA A 44 27.82 -8.59 -9.98
C ALA A 44 26.71 -9.59 -9.59
N ALA A 45 27.07 -10.79 -9.15
CA ALA A 45 26.10 -11.77 -8.64
C ALA A 45 25.40 -11.27 -7.38
N GLN A 46 26.15 -10.67 -6.45
CA GLN A 46 25.58 -10.06 -5.24
C GLN A 46 24.65 -8.87 -5.57
N ALA A 47 25.02 -8.02 -6.52
CA ALA A 47 24.18 -6.90 -6.96
C ALA A 47 22.86 -7.38 -7.59
N LYS A 48 22.91 -8.43 -8.44
CA LYS A 48 21.71 -9.03 -9.02
C LYS A 48 20.81 -9.64 -7.94
N GLN A 49 21.38 -10.35 -6.97
CA GLN A 49 20.64 -10.92 -5.84
C GLN A 49 19.96 -9.83 -4.99
N GLN A 50 20.64 -8.69 -4.75
CA GLN A 50 20.06 -7.56 -4.03
C GLN A 50 18.90 -6.90 -4.80
N GLN A 51 19.03 -6.75 -6.13
CA GLN A 51 17.95 -6.22 -6.97
C GLN A 51 16.71 -7.13 -6.94
N GLU A 52 16.90 -8.45 -7.04
CA GLU A 52 15.81 -9.42 -7.00
C GLU A 52 15.12 -9.47 -5.64
N GLN A 53 15.88 -9.42 -4.54
CA GLN A 53 15.33 -9.30 -3.19
C GLN A 53 14.53 -8.00 -2.99
N ALA A 54 15.01 -6.87 -3.53
CA ALA A 54 14.30 -5.60 -3.46
C ALA A 54 12.97 -5.65 -4.24
N MET A 55 12.97 -6.26 -5.44
CA MET A 55 11.76 -6.44 -6.24
C MET A 55 10.73 -7.34 -5.54
N GLN A 56 11.18 -8.43 -4.91
CA GLN A 56 10.31 -9.32 -4.15
C GLN A 56 9.73 -8.66 -2.89
N GLN A 57 10.52 -7.83 -2.19
CA GLN A 57 10.02 -7.05 -1.06
C GLN A 57 8.98 -6.01 -1.51
N GLN A 58 9.14 -5.40 -2.68
CA GLN A 58 8.16 -4.45 -3.21
C GLN A 58 6.83 -5.12 -3.60
N GLN A 59 6.87 -6.32 -4.20
CA GLN A 59 5.65 -7.11 -4.48
C GLN A 59 4.88 -7.50 -3.20
N GLN A 60 5.59 -7.83 -2.11
CA GLN A 60 4.95 -8.11 -0.82
C GLN A 60 4.28 -6.88 -0.21
N ARG A 61 4.80 -5.66 -0.45
CA ARG A 61 4.19 -4.42 0.04
C ARG A 61 2.93 -4.05 -0.72
N ASP A 62 2.89 -4.30 -2.03
CA ASP A 62 1.73 -4.06 -2.88
C ASP A 62 0.61 -5.08 -2.61
N SER A 63 0.99 -6.36 -2.41
CA SER A 63 0.06 -7.44 -2.05
C SER A 63 -0.49 -7.30 -0.62
N GLY A 64 0.18 -6.55 0.26
CA GLY A 64 -0.29 -6.19 1.60
C GLY A 64 -1.22 -4.98 1.64
N ALA A 65 -1.48 -4.34 0.50
CA ALA A 65 -2.30 -3.14 0.37
C ALA A 65 -3.43 -3.31 -0.65
N SER A 66 -4.00 -4.51 -0.77
CA SER A 66 -5.21 -4.76 -1.57
C SER A 66 -5.98 -6.00 -1.09
N THR A 67 -6.47 -5.94 0.15
CA THR A 67 -7.73 -6.59 0.50
C THR A 67 -8.75 -5.50 0.76
N GLY A 68 -9.43 -5.09 -0.31
CA GLY A 68 -10.80 -4.65 -0.18
C GLY A 68 -11.63 -5.85 0.24
N SER A 69 -12.04 -5.88 1.51
CA SER A 69 -13.23 -6.60 1.98
C SER A 69 -13.58 -6.11 3.37
N THR A 70 -14.73 -5.49 3.45
CA THR A 70 -15.59 -5.34 4.62
C THR A 70 -15.46 -6.55 5.56
N PRO A 71 -15.06 -6.39 6.83
CA PRO A 71 -15.64 -7.17 7.90
C PRO A 71 -16.84 -6.38 8.40
N MET A 72 -18.03 -6.79 7.97
CA MET A 72 -19.26 -6.48 8.68
C MET A 72 -19.23 -7.31 9.97
N ALA A 73 -18.47 -6.82 10.95
CA ALA A 73 -18.58 -7.23 12.34
C ALA A 73 -19.08 -5.99 13.09
N PRO A 74 -20.13 -6.10 13.93
CA PRO A 74 -20.57 -4.98 14.76
C PRO A 74 -19.49 -4.74 15.81
N THR A 75 -18.47 -3.96 15.45
CA THR A 75 -17.61 -3.32 16.44
C THR A 75 -18.53 -2.43 17.23
N THR A 76 -18.70 -2.76 18.50
CA THR A 76 -19.38 -1.97 19.51
C THR A 76 -19.23 -0.49 19.19
N VAL A 77 -20.35 0.13 18.86
CA VAL A 77 -20.50 1.52 18.44
C VAL A 77 -20.16 2.46 19.60
N ASP A 78 -18.89 2.51 19.98
CA ASP A 78 -18.33 3.69 20.62
C ASP A 78 -18.14 4.75 19.52
N GLY A 79 -19.29 5.21 19.02
CA GLY A 79 -19.40 6.21 17.98
C GLY A 79 -18.59 7.42 18.40
N ARG A 80 -17.59 7.77 17.60
CA ARG A 80 -16.78 8.95 17.88
C ARG A 80 -17.66 10.14 17.58
N ALA A 81 -18.02 10.90 18.60
CA ALA A 81 -18.84 12.09 18.43
C ALA A 81 -17.98 13.36 18.39
N CYS A 82 -18.33 14.30 17.51
CA CYS A 82 -17.72 15.62 17.55
C CYS A 82 -18.42 16.47 18.63
N ASN A 83 -17.69 16.93 19.65
CA ASN A 83 -18.28 17.73 20.74
C ASN A 83 -18.91 19.04 20.25
N THR A 84 -18.40 19.62 19.17
CA THR A 84 -18.93 20.88 18.61
C THR A 84 -20.11 20.66 17.67
N CYS A 85 -20.13 19.56 16.91
CA CYS A 85 -21.15 19.35 15.89
C CYS A 85 -22.24 18.35 16.31
N GLY A 86 -22.00 17.56 17.36
CA GLY A 86 -22.94 16.53 17.84
C GLY A 86 -23.09 15.32 16.90
N GLY A 87 -22.37 15.28 15.78
CA GLY A 87 -22.41 14.16 14.82
C GLY A 87 -21.71 12.93 15.37
N SER A 88 -22.32 11.76 15.17
CA SER A 88 -21.78 10.45 15.54
C SER A 88 -21.21 9.77 14.30
N PHE A 89 -19.94 9.37 14.36
CA PHE A 89 -19.23 8.76 13.23
C PHE A 89 -18.96 7.28 13.52
N PRO A 90 -19.25 6.37 12.57
CA PRO A 90 -19.02 4.95 12.74
C PRO A 90 -17.54 4.59 12.68
N ASN A 91 -16.75 5.35 11.91
CA ASN A 91 -15.34 5.05 11.65
C ASN A 91 -14.43 6.20 12.09
N ALA A 92 -13.21 5.84 12.50
CA ALA A 92 -12.15 6.81 12.81
C ALA A 92 -11.74 7.66 11.60
N ALA A 93 -11.86 7.12 10.39
CA ALA A 93 -11.62 7.83 9.15
C ALA A 93 -12.64 8.95 8.94
N ASP A 94 -13.93 8.64 9.09
CA ASP A 94 -15.03 9.60 8.95
C ASP A 94 -14.97 10.70 10.02
N TYR A 95 -14.63 10.33 11.25
CA TYR A 95 -14.41 11.31 12.31
C TYR A 95 -13.29 12.30 11.96
N ARG A 96 -12.21 11.84 11.32
CA ARG A 96 -11.09 12.70 10.91
C ARG A 96 -11.42 13.54 9.68
N SER A 97 -12.17 12.99 8.71
CA SER A 97 -12.60 13.72 7.53
C SER A 97 -13.62 14.79 7.88
N HIS A 98 -14.47 14.56 8.88
CA HIS A 98 -15.44 15.54 9.39
C HIS A 98 -14.80 16.90 9.72
N PHE A 99 -13.62 16.94 10.36
CA PHE A 99 -12.95 18.20 10.68
C PHE A 99 -12.61 19.08 9.46
N ARG A 100 -12.56 18.47 8.27
CA ARG A 100 -12.34 19.15 6.98
C ARG A 100 -13.64 19.44 6.22
N SER A 101 -14.78 18.94 6.67
CA SER A 101 -16.09 19.15 6.05
C SER A 101 -16.60 20.58 6.24
N ASP A 102 -17.45 21.03 5.32
CA ASP A 102 -18.06 22.36 5.40
C ASP A 102 -19.04 22.48 6.58
N TRP A 103 -19.71 21.39 6.95
CA TRP A 103 -20.56 21.35 8.15
C TRP A 103 -19.78 21.68 9.44
N HIS A 104 -18.58 21.11 9.60
CA HIS A 104 -17.72 21.41 10.75
C HIS A 104 -17.27 22.87 10.76
N ARG A 105 -16.84 23.38 9.60
CA ARG A 105 -16.40 24.77 9.43
C ARG A 105 -17.54 25.76 9.69
N PHE A 106 -18.74 25.44 9.25
CA PHE A 106 -19.96 26.22 9.49
C PHE A 106 -20.28 26.29 10.98
N ASN A 107 -20.32 25.15 11.67
CA ASN A 107 -20.57 25.11 13.11
C ASN A 107 -19.49 25.81 13.93
N GLN A 108 -18.22 25.74 13.51
CA GLN A 108 -17.16 26.53 14.12
C GLN A 108 -17.41 28.04 13.97
N LYS A 109 -17.82 28.51 12.78
CA LYS A 109 -18.17 29.92 12.57
C LYS A 109 -19.34 30.36 13.45
N LEU A 110 -20.38 29.52 13.60
CA LEU A 110 -21.51 29.81 14.49
C LEU A 110 -21.08 29.93 15.95
N LYS A 111 -20.25 28.99 16.41
CA LYS A 111 -19.72 29.01 17.78
C LYS A 111 -18.88 30.26 18.06
N LEU A 112 -18.07 30.71 17.11
CA LEU A 112 -17.31 31.97 17.22
C LEU A 112 -18.22 33.21 17.29
N LYS A 113 -19.39 33.17 16.63
CA LYS A 113 -20.42 34.21 16.69
C LYS A 113 -21.33 34.10 17.92
N GLY A 114 -21.14 33.09 18.77
CA GLY A 114 -22.02 32.82 19.93
C GLY A 114 -23.40 32.28 19.55
N LEU A 115 -23.56 31.76 18.33
CA LEU A 115 -24.79 31.16 17.83
C LEU A 115 -24.83 29.66 18.13
N ALA A 116 -26.03 29.09 18.22
CA ALA A 116 -26.23 27.66 18.38
C ALA A 116 -25.74 26.91 17.13
N THR A 117 -25.04 25.79 17.35
CA THR A 117 -24.60 24.89 16.27
C THR A 117 -25.78 24.12 15.71
N ILE A 118 -25.75 23.82 14.41
CA ILE A 118 -26.81 23.08 13.73
C ILE A 118 -26.42 21.63 13.49
N SER A 119 -27.43 20.75 13.43
CA SER A 119 -27.24 19.34 13.09
C SER A 119 -26.89 19.15 11.61
N GLU A 120 -26.36 17.99 11.25
CA GLU A 120 -26.03 17.66 9.86
C GLU A 120 -27.27 17.70 8.95
N ARG A 121 -28.42 17.22 9.45
CA ARG A 121 -29.68 17.27 8.71
C ARG A 121 -30.10 18.70 8.37
N GLU A 122 -29.99 19.61 9.33
CA GLU A 122 -30.31 21.02 9.12
C GLU A 122 -29.32 21.67 8.15
N PHE A 123 -28.03 21.34 8.27
CA PHE A 123 -27.00 21.83 7.35
C PHE A 123 -27.25 21.37 5.90
N LEU A 124 -27.68 20.13 5.69
CA LEU A 124 -28.01 19.61 4.36
C LEU A 124 -29.31 20.23 3.81
N ALA A 125 -30.22 20.66 4.67
CA ALA A 125 -31.46 21.33 4.26
C ALA A 125 -31.23 22.82 3.93
N CYS A 126 -30.28 23.46 4.59
CA CYS A 126 -29.84 24.82 4.30
C CYS A 126 -28.73 24.76 3.25
N ASP A 127 -29.05 24.96 1.98
CA ASP A 127 -28.08 24.97 0.87
C ASP A 127 -26.86 25.85 1.19
N ALA A 128 -25.81 25.22 1.71
CA ALA A 128 -24.71 25.91 2.38
C ALA A 128 -23.82 26.63 1.37
N ASP A 129 -23.82 26.18 0.11
CA ASP A 129 -23.03 26.74 -0.98
C ASP A 129 -23.38 28.20 -1.27
N ALA A 130 -24.64 28.60 -1.08
CA ALA A 130 -25.06 29.99 -1.26
C ALA A 130 -24.40 30.96 -0.26
N PHE A 131 -23.90 30.46 0.87
CA PHE A 131 -23.35 31.30 1.94
C PHE A 131 -21.82 31.43 1.91
N PHE A 132 -21.13 30.54 1.19
CA PHE A 132 -19.66 30.55 1.10
C PHE A 132 -19.13 31.15 -0.21
N GLN A 133 -19.97 31.39 -1.22
CA GLN A 133 -19.58 32.00 -2.50
C GLN A 133 -19.20 33.49 -2.42
N ASP A 134 -19.53 34.21 -1.35
CA ASP A 134 -19.20 35.64 -1.18
C ASP A 134 -17.81 35.90 -0.54
N TYR A 135 -16.92 34.91 -0.51
CA TYR A 135 -15.61 35.01 0.16
C TYR A 135 -14.43 34.59 -0.75
N ASP A 136 -14.44 35.06 -1.99
CA ASP A 136 -13.22 35.18 -2.83
C ASP A 136 -12.87 36.67 -3.04
#